data_AF-A0A954LLD0-F1
#
_entry.id   AF-A0A954LLD0-F1
#
_cell.length_a   1.000
_cell.length_b   1.000
_cell.length_c   1.000
_cell.angle_alpha   90.00
_cell.angle_beta   90.00
_cell.angle_gamma   90.00
#
_symmetry.space_group_name_H-M   'P 1'
#
loop_
_entity.id
_entity.type
_entity.pdbx_description
1 polymer ?
#
loop_
_entity_poly.entity_id
_entity_poly.type
_entity_poly.pdbx_seq_one_letter_code
_entity_poly.pdbx_strand_id
1 'polypeptide(L)' 'IVDGKYELETEAGAMKVEITASRPVPGKMEPGPSPDEPAVPVMEMYIPRKYNSQTTLTATVDPEGENTIPTFELTP' A
#
# COMPACT_ATOMS: atom_id res chain seq x y z
N ILE A 1 5.00 -1.31 -7.20
CA ILE A 1 4.08 -0.40 -7.92
C ILE A 1 4.94 0.59 -8.67
N VAL A 2 4.83 0.66 -9.99
CA VAL A 2 5.57 1.61 -10.84
C VAL A 2 4.52 2.38 -11.64
N ASP A 3 4.50 3.71 -11.52
CA ASP A 3 3.53 4.58 -12.19
C ASP A 3 2.06 4.15 -11.97
N GLY A 4 1.72 3.74 -10.76
CA GLY A 4 0.37 3.27 -10.40
C GLY A 4 0.02 1.86 -10.89
N LYS A 5 0.94 1.17 -11.59
CA LYS A 5 0.76 -0.20 -12.07
C LYS A 5 1.40 -1.22 -11.13
N TYR A 6 0.77 -2.38 -11.02
CA TYR A 6 1.24 -3.51 -10.24
C TYR A 6 0.97 -4.81 -10.98
N GLU A 7 1.78 -5.81 -10.67
CA GLU A 7 1.66 -7.17 -11.16
C GLU A 7 1.95 -8.11 -9.98
N LEU A 8 1.24 -9.23 -9.93
CA LEU A 8 1.31 -10.21 -8.85
C LEU A 8 1.08 -11.60 -9.45
N GLU A 9 1.92 -12.57 -9.04
CA GLU A 9 1.67 -13.99 -9.24
C GLU A 9 1.07 -14.56 -7.94
N THR A 10 -0.08 -15.21 -8.02
CA THR A 10 -0.79 -15.74 -6.85
C THR A 10 -1.74 -16.88 -7.25
N GLU A 11 -2.25 -17.62 -6.26
CA GLU A 11 -3.26 -18.65 -6.47
C GLU A 11 -4.61 -18.02 -6.84
N ALA A 12 -5.42 -18.76 -7.60
CA ALA A 12 -6.77 -18.34 -7.95
C ALA A 12 -7.67 -18.27 -6.71
N GLY A 13 -8.56 -17.28 -6.68
CA GLY A 13 -9.52 -17.11 -5.59
C GLY A 13 -9.95 -15.67 -5.35
N ALA A 14 -10.87 -15.51 -4.40
CA ALA A 14 -11.31 -14.20 -3.92
C ALA A 14 -10.29 -13.62 -2.94
N MET A 15 -9.76 -12.45 -3.28
CA MET A 15 -8.70 -11.77 -2.54
C MET A 15 -9.20 -10.44 -1.99
N LYS A 16 -8.73 -10.12 -0.78
CA LYS A 16 -8.88 -8.79 -0.17
C LYS A 16 -7.69 -7.92 -0.61
N VAL A 17 -7.97 -6.71 -1.10
CA VAL A 17 -6.93 -5.80 -1.60
C VAL A 17 -6.66 -4.70 -0.59
N GLU A 18 -5.44 -4.65 -0.06
CA GLU A 18 -4.95 -3.61 0.85
C GLU A 18 -3.89 -2.74 0.16
N ILE A 19 -4.13 -1.44 0.15
CA ILE A 19 -3.24 -0.43 -0.42
C ILE A 19 -2.62 0.35 0.72
N THR A 20 -1.31 0.22 0.90
CA THR A 20 -0.56 0.96 1.92
C THR A 20 0.51 1.82 1.26
N ALA A 21 0.66 3.04 1.75
CA ALA A 21 1.76 3.92 1.38
C ALA A 21 2.05 4.87 2.53
N SER A 22 3.33 5.09 2.77
CA SER A 22 3.82 5.99 3.81
C SER A 22 4.74 7.03 3.18
N ARG A 23 4.75 8.25 3.72
CA ARG A 23 5.62 9.34 3.28
C ARG A 23 6.27 10.02 4.48
N PRO A 24 7.46 10.64 4.32
CA PRO A 24 8.04 11.45 5.38
C PRO A 24 7.16 12.67 5.66
N VAL A 25 6.97 13.00 6.94
CA VAL A 25 6.29 14.22 7.37
C VAL A 25 7.29 15.38 7.26
N PRO A 26 7.04 16.41 6.42
CA PRO A 26 7.98 17.50 6.23
C PRO A 26 8.34 18.19 7.56
N GLY A 27 9.65 18.28 7.84
CA GLY A 27 10.17 18.96 9.02
C GLY A 27 10.06 18.19 10.34
N LYS A 28 9.56 16.94 10.35
CA LYS A 28 9.55 16.09 11.55
C LYS A 28 10.58 14.98 11.47
N MET A 29 11.51 15.00 12.42
CA MET A 29 12.53 13.97 12.60
C MET A 29 12.35 13.32 13.98
N GLU A 30 12.67 12.05 14.10
CA GLU A 30 12.73 11.31 15.37
C GLU A 30 14.14 10.74 15.60
N PRO A 31 14.55 10.50 16.85
CA PRO A 31 15.82 9.85 17.15
C PRO A 31 15.97 8.53 16.38
N GLY A 32 17.18 8.25 15.91
CA GLY A 32 17.50 6.96 15.30
C GLY A 32 17.23 5.79 16.26
N PRO A 33 17.09 4.57 15.74
CA PRO A 33 16.74 3.40 16.55
C PRO A 33 17.82 3.04 17.58
N SER A 34 19.04 3.55 17.41
CA SER A 34 20.16 3.43 18.34
C SER A 34 20.77 4.81 18.68
N PRO A 35 21.40 5.00 19.85
CA PRO A 35 21.99 6.29 20.24
C PRO A 35 23.05 6.85 19.29
N ASP A 36 23.77 5.97 18.58
CA ASP A 36 24.82 6.35 17.63
C ASP A 36 24.29 6.53 16.19
N GLU A 37 23.00 6.29 15.96
CA GLU A 37 22.37 6.43 14.65
C GLU A 37 21.76 7.84 14.46
N PRO A 38 21.85 8.41 13.24
CA PRO A 38 21.29 9.73 12.96
C PRO A 38 19.76 9.73 13.11
N ALA A 39 19.20 10.90 13.38
CA ALA A 39 17.75 11.09 13.37
C ALA A 39 17.16 10.73 12.00
N VAL A 40 16.00 10.07 12.03
CA VAL A 40 15.26 9.62 10.83
C VAL A 40 13.99 10.44 10.65
N PRO A 41 13.48 10.63 9.42
CA PRO A 41 12.22 11.32 9.21
C PRO A 41 11.05 10.52 9.78
N VAL A 42 10.12 11.19 10.44
CA VAL A 42 8.86 10.57 10.88
C VAL A 42 8.04 10.23 9.64
N MET A 43 7.60 8.98 9.53
CA MET A 43 6.78 8.49 8.41
C MET A 43 5.29 8.52 8.78
N GLU A 44 4.44 9.04 7.89
CA GLU A 44 2.98 8.97 8.03
C GLU A 44 2.36 8.11 6.94
N MET A 45 1.41 7.26 7.32
CA MET A 45 0.53 6.56 6.37
C MET A 45 -0.55 7.53 5.92
N TYR A 46 -0.47 7.97 4.66
CA TYR A 46 -1.40 8.97 4.10
C TYR A 46 -2.60 8.34 3.37
N ILE A 47 -2.61 7.02 3.20
CA ILE A 47 -3.73 6.31 2.59
C ILE A 47 -4.87 6.14 3.59
N PRO A 48 -6.10 6.59 3.26
CA PRO A 48 -7.27 6.42 4.11
C PRO A 48 -7.53 4.97 4.50
N ARG A 49 -8.03 4.75 5.73
CA ARG A 49 -8.25 3.39 6.26
C ARG A 49 -9.18 2.52 5.42
N LYS A 50 -10.11 3.14 4.68
CA LYS A 50 -11.03 2.48 3.74
C LYS A 50 -10.35 1.78 2.56
N TYR A 51 -9.04 1.96 2.39
CA TYR A 51 -8.24 1.26 1.37
C TYR A 51 -7.15 0.36 1.97
N ASN A 52 -7.00 0.28 3.30
CA ASN A 52 -6.02 -0.59 3.97
C ASN A 52 -6.68 -1.52 5.01
N SER A 53 -6.36 -1.38 6.28
CA SER A 53 -6.92 -2.10 7.44
C SER A 53 -8.46 -2.25 7.42
N GLN A 54 -9.20 -1.29 6.86
CA GLN A 54 -10.65 -1.31 6.72
C GLN A 54 -11.11 -1.35 5.26
N THR A 55 -10.28 -1.90 4.38
CA THR A 55 -10.60 -2.02 2.97
C THR A 55 -11.84 -2.87 2.73
N THR A 56 -12.65 -2.41 1.80
CA THR A 56 -13.73 -3.17 1.17
C THR A 56 -13.38 -3.55 -0.27
N LEU A 57 -12.15 -3.24 -0.71
CA LEU A 57 -11.67 -3.60 -2.03
C LEU A 57 -11.43 -5.10 -2.11
N THR A 58 -12.05 -5.73 -3.10
CA THR A 58 -11.90 -7.15 -3.39
C THR A 58 -11.54 -7.34 -4.86
N ALA A 59 -10.72 -8.33 -5.13
CA ALA A 59 -10.37 -8.77 -6.48
C ALA A 59 -10.53 -10.28 -6.56
N THR A 60 -11.08 -10.76 -7.67
CA THR A 60 -11.11 -12.20 -7.96
C THR A 60 -10.01 -12.50 -8.96
N VAL A 61 -9.19 -13.50 -8.65
CA VAL A 61 -8.20 -14.05 -9.58
C VAL A 61 -8.78 -15.35 -10.13
N ASP A 62 -9.12 -15.34 -11.41
CA ASP A 62 -9.63 -16.51 -12.11
C ASP A 62 -8.48 -17.50 -12.42
N PRO A 63 -8.73 -18.81 -12.32
CA PRO A 63 -7.71 -19.84 -12.57
C PRO A 63 -7.36 -19.99 -14.06
N GLU A 64 -8.18 -19.44 -14.94
CA GLU A 64 -8.01 -19.53 -16.39
C GLU A 64 -8.08 -18.13 -17.00
N GLY A 65 -7.17 -17.84 -17.92
CA GLY A 65 -7.12 -16.57 -18.64
C GLY A 65 -6.29 -15.48 -17.97
N GLU A 66 -6.25 -14.32 -18.62
CA GLU A 66 -5.51 -13.15 -18.17
C GLU A 66 -6.35 -12.34 -17.17
N ASN A 67 -5.85 -12.14 -15.97
CA ASN A 67 -6.54 -11.39 -14.93
C ASN A 67 -6.17 -9.91 -14.99
N THR A 68 -7.14 -9.04 -15.23
CA THR A 68 -6.96 -7.58 -15.16
C THR A 68 -7.71 -7.03 -13.95
N ILE A 69 -6.97 -6.61 -12.93
CA ILE A 69 -7.57 -5.94 -11.76
C ILE A 69 -7.72 -4.44 -12.06
N PRO A 70 -8.91 -3.84 -11.88
CA PRO A 70 -9.12 -2.43 -12.16
C PRO A 70 -8.26 -1.54 -11.26
N THR A 71 -7.81 -0.40 -11.81
CA THR A 71 -7.09 0.62 -11.05
C THR A 71 -8.00 1.21 -9.98
N PHE A 72 -7.48 1.29 -8.75
CA PHE A 72 -8.20 1.87 -7.62
C PHE A 72 -7.85 3.36 -7.49
N GLU A 73 -8.83 4.22 -7.76
CA GLU A 73 -8.70 5.66 -7.56
C GLU A 73 -8.75 6.00 -6.06
N LEU A 74 -7.65 6.56 -5.54
CA LEU A 74 -7.51 6.91 -4.13
C LEU A 74 -7.97 8.36 -3.94
N THR A 75 -9.20 8.53 -3.48
CA THR A 75 -9.69 9.85 -3.05
C THR A 75 -9.18 10.15 -1.63
N PRO A 76 -8.72 11.39 -1.35
CA PRO A 76 -8.38 11.82 0.01
C PRO A 76 -9.52 11.59 1.02
#